data_AF-A0A934BEK5-F1
#
_entry.id   AF-A0A934BEK5-F1
#
_cell.length_a   1.000
_cell.length_b   1.000
_cell.length_c   1.000
_cell.angle_alpha   90.00
_cell.angle_beta   90.00
_cell.angle_gamma   90.00
#
_symmetry.space_group_name_H-M   'P 1'
#
loop_
_entity.id
_entity.type
_entity.pdbx_description
1 polymer ?
#
loop_
_entity_poly.entity_id
_entity_poly.type
_entity_poly.pdbx_seq_one_letter_code
_entity_poly.pdbx_strand_id
1 'polypeptide(L)'
;MALDFNHGFITKISQEWRWWIVAIYTSAIYVSLPFGPRFWKFVLRQWGDSINYLGWFLICVLGVYFLVYLIFQKEVREPAVYIAFFLISFACIAILKYMCSTGPERFHPLIYGILGCIIFWAFKNDVKKTRVYFYTTILVFLLGLIDESIQGLLPMRVFDVKDILMNWFSAGMAELFIAFVLKPNIRGSVVN
;
A
#
# COMPACT_ATOMS: atom_id res chain seq x y z
N MET A 1 7.64 -14.06 17.10
CA MET A 1 7.17 -15.25 16.36
C MET A 1 6.67 -14.77 15.00
N ALA A 2 7.21 -15.27 13.88
CA ALA A 2 6.84 -14.81 12.54
C ALA A 2 5.50 -15.43 12.14
N LEU A 3 4.58 -14.64 11.59
CA LEU A 3 3.35 -15.17 11.02
C LEU A 3 3.70 -16.01 9.78
N ASP A 4 3.66 -17.33 9.91
CA ASP A 4 4.00 -18.23 8.82
C ASP A 4 2.84 -18.29 7.82
N PHE A 5 2.88 -17.39 6.83
CA PHE A 5 1.98 -17.42 5.68
C PHE A 5 2.34 -18.62 4.80
N ASN A 6 1.66 -19.75 5.03
CA ASN A 6 1.81 -20.93 4.20
C ASN A 6 1.11 -20.72 2.84
N HIS A 7 1.83 -20.13 1.89
CA HIS A 7 1.41 -19.98 0.49
C HIS A 7 2.46 -20.63 -0.42
N GLY A 8 2.42 -21.96 -0.54
CA GLY A 8 3.34 -22.76 -1.38
C GLY A 8 3.36 -22.39 -2.87
N PHE A 9 2.44 -21.55 -3.34
CA PHE A 9 2.42 -21.00 -4.70
C PHE A 9 3.27 -19.72 -4.83
N ILE A 10 3.24 -18.82 -3.83
CA ILE A 10 3.96 -17.53 -3.85
C ILE A 10 5.48 -17.74 -3.66
N THR A 11 5.86 -18.82 -2.97
CA THR A 11 7.27 -19.16 -2.74
C THR A 11 7.98 -19.70 -4.00
N LYS A 12 7.24 -20.14 -5.02
CA LYS A 12 7.79 -20.66 -6.29
C LYS A 12 8.01 -19.60 -7.38
N ILE A 13 7.55 -18.36 -7.17
CA ILE A 13 7.72 -17.29 -8.15
C ILE A 13 9.19 -16.85 -8.16
N SER A 14 9.84 -16.95 -9.33
CA SER A 14 11.23 -16.51 -9.50
C SER A 14 11.33 -15.01 -9.23
N GLN A 15 12.52 -14.56 -8.83
CA GLN A 15 12.78 -13.16 -8.51
C GLN A 15 12.44 -12.23 -9.68
N GLU A 16 12.77 -12.62 -10.90
CA GLU A 16 12.46 -11.87 -12.13
C GLU A 16 10.95 -11.63 -12.29
N TRP A 17 10.13 -12.65 -12.02
CA TRP A 17 8.67 -12.54 -12.09
C TRP A 17 8.10 -11.56 -11.05
N ARG A 18 8.74 -11.41 -9.89
CA ARG A 18 8.31 -10.42 -8.88
C ARG A 18 8.48 -9.00 -9.40
N TRP A 19 9.60 -8.74 -10.07
CA TRP A 19 9.88 -7.45 -10.70
C TRP A 19 8.96 -7.19 -11.90
N TRP A 20 8.59 -8.24 -12.66
CA TRP A 20 7.53 -8.11 -13.66
C TRP A 20 6.19 -7.73 -13.05
N ILE A 21 5.82 -8.29 -11.88
CA ILE A 21 4.58 -7.90 -11.19
C ILE A 21 4.64 -6.44 -10.74
N VAL A 22 5.77 -5.97 -10.19
CA VAL A 22 5.99 -4.55 -9.87
C VAL A 22 5.78 -3.70 -11.14
N ALA A 23 6.47 -4.04 -12.24
CA ALA A 23 6.40 -3.29 -13.48
C ALA A 23 4.98 -3.25 -14.06
N ILE A 24 4.26 -4.38 -14.07
CA ILE A 24 2.87 -4.45 -14.55
C ILE A 24 1.94 -3.61 -13.68
N TYR A 25 2.06 -3.72 -12.35
CA TYR A 25 1.22 -2.98 -11.41
C TYR A 25 1.46 -1.47 -11.52
N THR A 26 2.72 -1.03 -11.53
CA THR A 26 3.09 0.38 -11.74
C THR A 26 2.62 0.88 -13.10
N SER A 27 2.78 0.08 -14.16
CA SER A 27 2.30 0.45 -15.49
C SER A 27 0.78 0.60 -15.53
N ALA A 28 0.04 -0.27 -14.82
CA ALA A 28 -1.41 -0.16 -14.70
C ALA A 28 -1.84 1.14 -14.01
N ILE A 29 -1.12 1.58 -12.96
CA ILE A 29 -1.34 2.89 -12.32
C ILE A 29 -1.17 4.00 -13.36
N TYR A 30 -0.02 4.07 -14.04
CA TYR A 30 0.29 5.15 -14.98
C TYR A 30 -0.65 5.20 -16.18
N VAL A 31 -0.99 4.03 -16.73
CA VAL A 31 -1.97 3.93 -17.83
C VAL A 31 -3.34 4.40 -17.39
N SER A 32 -3.72 4.23 -16.11
CA SER A 32 -5.03 4.67 -15.61
C SER A 32 -5.16 6.19 -15.41
N LEU A 33 -4.05 6.93 -15.27
CA LEU A 33 -4.04 8.37 -14.94
C LEU A 33 -4.86 9.24 -15.90
N PRO A 34 -4.75 9.11 -17.24
CA PRO A 34 -5.50 9.94 -18.18
C PRO A 34 -7.01 9.66 -18.14
N PHE A 35 -7.40 8.45 -17.73
CA PHE A 35 -8.79 8.02 -17.66
C PHE A 35 -9.44 8.35 -16.32
N GLY A 36 -8.67 8.56 -15.26
CA GLY A 36 -9.17 8.78 -13.89
C GLY A 36 -10.30 9.82 -13.78
N PRO A 37 -10.13 11.07 -14.26
CA PRO A 37 -11.17 12.09 -14.18
C PRO A 37 -12.45 11.73 -14.95
N ARG A 38 -12.33 11.09 -16.12
CA ARG A 38 -13.47 10.70 -16.96
C ARG A 38 -14.22 9.53 -16.32
N PHE A 39 -13.48 8.54 -15.85
CA PHE A 39 -14.03 7.40 -15.13
C PHE A 39 -14.76 7.85 -13.87
N TRP A 40 -14.16 8.73 -13.06
CA TRP A 40 -14.82 9.20 -11.85
C TRP A 40 -16.10 9.99 -12.12
N LYS A 41 -16.11 10.86 -13.13
CA LYS A 41 -17.33 11.56 -13.57
C LYS A 41 -18.43 10.59 -14.00
N PHE A 42 -18.07 9.51 -14.71
CA PHE A 42 -19.02 8.47 -15.09
C PHE A 42 -19.60 7.76 -13.86
N VAL A 43 -18.75 7.35 -12.92
CA VAL A 43 -19.19 6.67 -11.69
C VAL A 43 -20.08 7.57 -10.83
N LEU A 44 -19.71 8.84 -10.64
CA LEU A 44 -20.52 9.81 -9.90
C LEU A 44 -21.91 9.99 -10.52
N ARG A 45 -22.02 10.02 -11.85
CA ARG A 45 -23.33 10.13 -12.52
C ARG A 45 -24.23 8.93 -12.25
N GLN A 46 -23.65 7.74 -12.12
CA GLN A 46 -24.40 6.50 -11.99
C GLN A 46 -24.72 6.15 -10.53
N TRP A 47 -23.84 6.48 -9.58
CA TRP A 47 -23.93 6.08 -8.16
C TRP A 47 -24.13 7.26 -7.19
N GLY A 48 -24.09 8.49 -7.69
CA GLY A 48 -24.21 9.71 -6.91
C GLY A 48 -23.02 9.95 -5.96
N ASP A 49 -23.17 10.92 -5.06
CA ASP A 49 -22.09 11.36 -4.16
C ASP A 49 -21.67 10.31 -3.12
N SER A 50 -22.51 9.29 -2.90
CA SER A 50 -22.24 8.20 -1.96
C SER A 50 -20.94 7.45 -2.27
N ILE A 51 -20.56 7.38 -3.56
CA ILE A 51 -19.33 6.71 -3.99
C ILE A 51 -18.06 7.35 -3.44
N ASN A 52 -18.10 8.64 -3.08
CA ASN A 52 -16.94 9.31 -2.48
C ASN A 52 -16.53 8.65 -1.14
N TYR A 53 -17.43 7.94 -0.46
CA TYR A 53 -17.13 7.21 0.79
C TYR A 53 -16.57 5.80 0.55
N LEU A 54 -16.46 5.33 -0.70
CA LEU A 54 -16.02 3.98 -1.00
C LEU A 54 -14.58 3.71 -0.50
N GLY A 55 -13.66 4.67 -0.65
CA GLY A 55 -12.29 4.53 -0.13
C GLY A 55 -12.24 4.35 1.40
N TRP A 56 -13.09 5.07 2.13
CA TRP A 56 -13.26 4.89 3.58
C TRP A 56 -13.75 3.49 3.92
N PHE A 57 -14.82 3.06 3.22
CA PHE A 57 -15.39 1.73 3.41
C PHE A 57 -14.35 0.63 3.18
N LEU A 58 -13.59 0.70 2.09
CA LEU A 58 -12.57 -0.31 1.76
C LEU A 58 -11.45 -0.40 2.81
N ILE A 59 -10.95 0.74 3.30
CA ILE A 59 -9.92 0.76 4.34
C ILE A 59 -10.47 0.22 5.68
N CYS A 60 -11.70 0.56 6.04
CA CYS A 60 -12.35 0.02 7.24
C CYS A 60 -12.55 -1.50 7.13
N VAL A 61 -13.05 -2.00 5.99
CA VAL A 61 -13.23 -3.44 5.74
C VAL A 61 -11.89 -4.17 5.83
N LEU A 62 -10.83 -3.63 5.22
CA LEU A 62 -9.50 -4.21 5.28
C LEU A 62 -8.95 -4.23 6.72
N GLY A 63 -9.15 -3.15 7.48
CA GLY A 63 -8.77 -3.08 8.89
C GLY A 63 -9.52 -4.12 9.74
N VAL A 64 -10.84 -4.24 9.59
CA VAL A 64 -11.64 -5.24 10.30
C VAL A 64 -11.19 -6.65 9.92
N TYR A 65 -10.96 -6.92 8.63
CA TYR A 65 -10.44 -8.21 8.17
C TYR A 65 -9.13 -8.58 8.86
N PHE A 66 -8.16 -7.66 8.93
CA PHE A 66 -6.89 -7.92 9.60
C PHE A 66 -7.04 -8.04 11.12
N LEU A 67 -7.92 -7.26 11.75
CA LEU A 67 -8.20 -7.40 13.18
C LEU A 67 -8.77 -8.78 13.50
N VAL A 68 -9.76 -9.23 12.73
CA VAL A 68 -10.35 -10.57 12.83
C VAL A 68 -9.26 -11.62 12.63
N TYR A 69 -8.46 -11.49 11.58
CA TYR A 69 -7.34 -12.39 11.31
C TYR A 69 -6.36 -12.50 12.50
N LEU A 70 -5.96 -11.37 13.10
CA LEU A 70 -5.07 -11.34 14.27
C LEU A 70 -5.70 -12.00 15.51
N ILE A 71 -6.98 -11.76 15.77
CA ILE A 71 -7.71 -12.36 16.91
C ILE A 71 -7.79 -13.89 16.79
N PHE A 72 -8.05 -14.39 15.58
CA PHE A 72 -8.18 -15.83 15.34
C PHE A 72 -6.83 -16.55 15.23
N GLN A 73 -5.74 -15.81 15.02
CA GLN A 73 -4.40 -16.39 14.97
C GLN A 73 -3.85 -16.58 16.39
N LYS A 74 -4.00 -17.80 16.91
CA LYS A 74 -3.67 -18.18 18.30
C LYS A 74 -2.24 -17.86 18.73
N GLU A 75 -1.32 -17.67 17.79
CA GLU A 75 0.10 -17.39 18.01
C GLU A 75 0.42 -15.89 18.23
N VAL A 76 -0.50 -14.97 17.89
CA VAL A 76 -0.29 -13.52 18.04
C VAL A 76 -0.92 -13.03 19.33
N ARG A 77 -0.24 -13.28 20.46
CA ARG A 77 -0.65 -12.78 21.79
C ARG A 77 0.18 -11.62 22.31
N GLU A 78 1.16 -11.15 21.54
CA GLU A 78 2.01 -10.02 21.92
C GLU A 78 1.21 -8.70 21.90
N PRO A 79 0.99 -8.01 23.04
CA PRO A 79 0.20 -6.77 23.08
C PRO A 79 0.77 -5.67 22.16
N ALA A 80 2.09 -5.66 21.97
CA ALA A 80 2.78 -4.74 21.07
C ALA A 80 2.29 -4.82 19.62
N VAL A 81 1.88 -6.00 19.14
CA VAL A 81 1.35 -6.19 17.78
C VAL A 81 -0.01 -5.50 17.63
N TYR A 82 -0.89 -5.64 18.62
CA TYR A 82 -2.19 -4.96 18.64
C TYR A 82 -2.03 -3.44 18.75
N ILE A 83 -1.12 -2.97 19.61
CA ILE A 83 -0.83 -1.53 19.72
C ILE A 83 -0.33 -0.98 18.38
N ALA A 84 0.64 -1.66 17.74
CA ALA A 84 1.15 -1.27 16.43
C ALA A 84 0.03 -1.27 15.38
N PHE A 85 -0.82 -2.30 15.37
CA PHE A 85 -1.96 -2.39 14.46
C PHE A 85 -2.93 -1.20 14.61
N PHE A 86 -3.31 -0.85 15.84
CA PHE A 86 -4.21 0.28 16.09
C PHE A 86 -3.56 1.62 15.76
N LEU A 87 -2.27 1.81 16.05
CA LEU A 87 -1.54 3.03 15.69
C LEU A 87 -1.46 3.21 14.16
N ILE A 88 -1.14 2.14 13.43
CA ILE A 88 -1.10 2.16 11.96
C ILE A 88 -2.50 2.41 11.39
N SER A 89 -3.52 1.72 11.91
CA SER A 89 -4.91 1.92 11.47
C SER A 89 -5.38 3.37 11.70
N PHE A 90 -5.03 3.95 12.85
CA PHE A 90 -5.31 5.35 13.15
C PHE A 90 -4.58 6.29 12.19
N ALA A 91 -3.31 6.02 11.88
CA ALA A 91 -2.54 6.80 10.91
C ALA A 91 -3.15 6.72 9.50
N CYS A 92 -3.58 5.53 9.03
CA CYS A 92 -4.28 5.38 7.75
C CYS A 92 -5.58 6.18 7.70
N ILE A 93 -6.37 6.17 8.78
CA ILE A 93 -7.58 6.99 8.93
C ILE A 93 -7.24 8.48 8.92
N ALA A 94 -6.15 8.90 9.58
CA ALA A 94 -5.70 10.29 9.59
C ALA A 94 -5.27 10.75 8.18
N ILE A 95 -4.52 9.94 7.44
CA ILE A 95 -4.14 10.22 6.04
C ILE A 95 -5.41 10.41 5.20
N LEU A 96 -6.37 9.48 5.29
CA LEU A 96 -7.65 9.58 4.57
C LEU A 96 -8.43 10.85 4.91
N LYS A 97 -8.42 11.28 6.17
CA LYS A 97 -9.17 12.46 6.62
C LYS A 97 -8.52 13.78 6.23
N TYR A 98 -7.20 13.88 6.34
CA TYR A 98 -6.50 15.15 6.25
C TYR A 98 -5.77 15.37 4.92
N MET A 99 -5.46 14.31 4.17
CA MET A 99 -4.75 14.41 2.89
C MET A 99 -5.65 14.15 1.68
N CYS A 100 -6.71 13.33 1.83
CA CYS A 100 -7.64 13.03 0.74
C CYS A 100 -8.85 13.96 0.75
N SER A 101 -8.86 14.93 -0.17
CA SER A 101 -9.94 15.90 -0.32
C SER A 101 -11.07 15.40 -1.21
N THR A 102 -10.75 14.62 -2.24
CA THR A 102 -11.72 14.10 -3.22
C THR A 102 -11.96 12.61 -3.07
N GLY A 103 -13.08 12.11 -3.61
CA GLY A 103 -13.39 10.68 -3.65
C GLY A 103 -12.29 9.82 -4.30
N PRO A 104 -11.74 10.19 -5.48
CA PRO A 104 -10.65 9.47 -6.13
C PRO A 104 -9.38 9.40 -5.29
N GLU A 105 -9.01 10.49 -4.62
CA GLU A 105 -7.80 10.56 -3.79
C GLU A 105 -7.83 9.51 -2.67
N ARG A 106 -9.02 9.15 -2.17
CA ARG A 106 -9.19 8.14 -1.10
C ARG A 106 -8.81 6.71 -1.55
N PHE A 107 -8.61 6.47 -2.83
CA PHE A 107 -8.09 5.20 -3.35
C PHE A 107 -6.56 5.15 -3.38
N HIS A 108 -5.88 6.32 -3.40
CA HIS A 108 -4.43 6.37 -3.47
C HIS A 108 -3.78 5.61 -2.31
N PRO A 109 -4.26 5.72 -1.05
CA PRO A 109 -3.64 4.98 0.04
C PRO A 109 -3.68 3.46 -0.11
N LEU A 110 -4.75 2.93 -0.70
CA LEU A 110 -4.85 1.50 -1.00
C LEU A 110 -3.91 1.12 -2.16
N ILE A 111 -3.94 1.86 -3.26
CA ILE A 111 -3.15 1.56 -4.46
C ILE A 111 -1.66 1.59 -4.15
N TYR A 112 -1.19 2.63 -3.46
CA TYR A 112 0.22 2.80 -3.11
C TYR A 112 0.65 1.97 -1.91
N GLY A 113 -0.25 1.67 -0.97
CA GLY A 113 0.00 0.68 0.07
C GLY A 113 0.26 -0.71 -0.51
N ILE A 114 -0.55 -1.14 -1.49
CA ILE A 114 -0.35 -2.39 -2.23
C ILE A 114 0.96 -2.35 -3.02
N LEU A 115 1.27 -1.26 -3.72
CA LEU A 115 2.53 -1.10 -4.44
C LEU A 115 3.73 -1.29 -3.49
N GLY A 116 3.69 -0.66 -2.31
CA GLY A 116 4.71 -0.83 -1.27
C GLY A 116 4.89 -2.29 -0.84
N CYS A 117 3.79 -3.02 -0.62
CA CYS A 117 3.84 -4.46 -0.32
C CYS A 117 4.48 -5.29 -1.45
N ILE A 118 4.14 -5.02 -2.71
CA ILE A 118 4.67 -5.76 -3.87
C ILE A 118 6.17 -5.48 -4.03
N ILE A 119 6.60 -4.22 -3.91
CA ILE A 119 8.01 -3.84 -3.97
C ILE A 119 8.79 -4.46 -2.82
N PHE A 120 8.26 -4.43 -1.59
CA PHE A 120 8.87 -5.10 -0.45
C PHE A 120 9.06 -6.59 -0.73
N TRP A 121 8.04 -7.26 -1.29
CA TRP A 121 8.11 -8.68 -1.64
C TRP A 121 9.13 -9.00 -2.73
N ALA A 122 9.32 -8.08 -3.69
CA ALA A 122 10.37 -8.18 -4.70
C ALA A 122 11.76 -8.06 -4.04
N PHE A 123 11.98 -7.05 -3.20
CA PHE A 123 13.27 -6.82 -2.54
C PHE A 123 13.61 -7.81 -1.42
N LYS A 124 12.62 -8.48 -0.82
CA LYS A 124 12.77 -9.34 0.37
C LYS A 124 13.91 -10.37 0.24
N ASN A 125 14.19 -10.84 -0.97
CA ASN A 125 15.20 -11.87 -1.22
C ASN A 125 16.55 -11.33 -1.71
N ASP A 126 16.60 -10.06 -2.09
CA ASP A 126 17.71 -9.44 -2.83
C ASP A 126 18.60 -8.59 -1.91
N VAL A 127 18.01 -8.11 -0.81
CA VAL A 127 18.61 -7.08 0.02
C VAL A 127 18.63 -7.51 1.49
N LYS A 128 19.67 -7.07 2.23
CA LYS A 128 19.78 -7.28 3.68
C LYS A 128 18.58 -6.68 4.42
N LYS A 129 18.06 -7.42 5.41
CA LYS A 129 16.85 -7.13 6.22
C LYS A 129 16.48 -5.65 6.40
N THR A 130 17.36 -4.84 6.99
CA THR A 130 17.04 -3.42 7.31
C THR A 130 16.99 -2.53 6.07
N ARG A 131 17.75 -2.86 5.02
CA ARG A 131 17.82 -2.06 3.79
C ARG A 131 16.62 -2.30 2.87
N VAL A 132 15.91 -3.42 3.03
CA VAL A 132 14.70 -3.74 2.24
C VAL A 132 13.65 -2.64 2.39
N TYR A 133 13.35 -2.25 3.64
CA TYR A 133 12.39 -1.18 3.95
C TYR A 133 12.86 0.15 3.35
N PHE A 134 14.12 0.51 3.58
CA PHE A 134 14.70 1.75 3.04
C PHE A 134 14.60 1.84 1.49
N TYR A 135 14.97 0.77 0.78
CA TYR A 135 14.87 0.78 -0.69
C TYR A 135 13.43 0.73 -1.20
N THR A 136 12.53 0.04 -0.48
CA THR A 136 11.10 0.04 -0.81
C THR A 136 10.54 1.46 -0.70
N THR A 137 10.83 2.14 0.41
CA THR A 137 10.39 3.52 0.67
C THR A 137 10.91 4.49 -0.39
N ILE A 138 12.20 4.40 -0.74
CA ILE A 138 12.79 5.25 -1.79
C ILE A 138 12.17 4.96 -3.15
N LEU A 139 11.99 3.68 -3.50
CA LEU A 139 11.45 3.33 -4.81
C LEU A 139 10.01 3.80 -4.95
N VAL A 140 9.17 3.64 -3.93
CA VAL A 140 7.79 4.18 -3.98
C VAL A 140 7.80 5.70 -4.09
N PHE A 141 8.68 6.39 -3.35
CA PHE A 141 8.81 7.84 -3.48
C PHE A 141 9.14 8.27 -4.91
N LEU A 142 10.11 7.60 -5.55
CA LEU A 142 10.49 7.87 -6.94
C LEU A 142 9.34 7.57 -7.92
N LEU A 143 8.62 6.46 -7.73
CA LEU A 143 7.45 6.12 -8.55
C LEU A 143 6.29 7.11 -8.36
N GLY A 144 6.09 7.61 -7.14
CA GLY A 144 5.11 8.66 -6.84
C GLY A 144 5.49 10.02 -7.45
N LEU A 145 6.79 10.35 -7.49
CA LEU A 145 7.29 11.54 -8.18
C LEU A 145 7.05 11.44 -9.70
N ILE A 146 7.28 10.26 -10.30
CA ILE A 146 6.99 10.01 -11.71
C ILE A 146 5.49 10.10 -11.97
N ASP A 147 4.67 9.50 -11.11
CA ASP A 147 3.20 9.57 -11.20
C ASP A 147 2.74 11.03 -11.29
N GLU A 148 3.18 11.85 -10.35
CA GLU A 148 2.80 13.27 -10.29
C GLU A 148 3.35 14.07 -11.45
N SER A 149 4.55 13.73 -11.92
CA SER A 149 5.13 14.33 -13.13
C SER A 149 4.29 14.03 -14.36
N ILE A 150 3.80 12.79 -14.51
CA ILE A 150 2.87 12.41 -15.59
C ILE A 150 1.56 13.16 -15.44
N GLN A 151 1.00 13.24 -14.22
CA GLN A 151 -0.22 13.99 -13.95
C GLN A 151 -0.07 15.48 -14.30
N GLY A 152 1.07 16.09 -13.99
CA GLY A 152 1.37 17.49 -14.33
C GLY A 152 1.45 17.77 -15.84
N LEU A 153 1.68 16.75 -16.67
CA LEU A 153 1.63 16.85 -18.13
C LEU A 153 0.21 16.69 -18.69
N LEU A 154 -0.75 16.18 -17.90
CA LEU A 154 -2.12 15.95 -18.35
C LEU A 154 -2.96 17.23 -18.20
N PRO A 155 -3.66 17.67 -19.25
CA PRO A 155 -4.38 18.95 -19.23
C PRO A 155 -5.57 18.99 -18.27
N MET A 156 -6.01 17.85 -17.75
CA MET A 156 -7.15 17.71 -16.82
C MET A 156 -6.70 17.51 -15.36
N ARG A 157 -5.40 17.61 -15.08
CA ARG A 157 -4.80 17.39 -13.77
C ARG A 157 -3.82 18.53 -13.43
N VAL A 158 -3.55 18.68 -12.15
CA VAL A 158 -2.63 19.69 -11.61
C VAL A 158 -1.58 18.95 -10.80
N PHE A 159 -0.33 19.35 -10.96
CA PHE A 159 0.77 18.84 -10.14
C PHE A 159 0.56 19.23 -8.67
N ASP A 160 0.40 18.26 -7.78
CA ASP A 160 0.21 18.44 -6.34
C ASP A 160 1.25 17.64 -5.53
N VAL A 161 2.12 18.37 -4.82
CA VAL A 161 3.14 17.78 -3.93
C VAL A 161 2.49 16.95 -2.82
N LYS A 162 1.27 17.29 -2.41
CA LYS A 162 0.50 16.54 -1.42
C LYS A 162 0.28 15.08 -1.87
N ASP A 163 0.09 14.85 -3.16
CA ASP A 163 -0.18 13.50 -3.69
C ASP A 163 1.09 12.64 -3.65
N ILE A 164 2.27 13.22 -3.91
CA ILE A 164 3.56 12.55 -3.71
C ILE A 164 3.72 12.12 -2.24
N LEU A 165 3.45 13.03 -1.30
CA LEU A 165 3.55 12.74 0.13
C LEU A 165 2.53 11.68 0.55
N MET A 166 1.30 11.75 0.05
CA MET A 166 0.25 10.78 0.35
C MET A 166 0.64 9.38 -0.14
N ASN A 167 1.11 9.27 -1.39
CA ASN A 167 1.58 8.02 -1.98
C ASN A 167 2.73 7.42 -1.15
N TRP A 168 3.67 8.27 -0.73
CA TRP A 168 4.80 7.88 0.10
C TRP A 168 4.38 7.41 1.50
N PHE A 169 3.54 8.17 2.20
CA PHE A 169 3.03 7.77 3.52
C PHE A 169 2.23 6.47 3.45
N SER A 170 1.50 6.24 2.36
CA SER A 170 0.69 5.04 2.18
C SER A 170 1.53 3.77 2.07
N ALA A 171 2.63 3.82 1.31
CA ALA A 171 3.60 2.73 1.32
C ALA A 171 4.34 2.62 2.66
N GLY A 172 4.65 3.74 3.31
CA GLY A 172 5.23 3.74 4.66
C GLY A 172 4.34 3.00 5.67
N MET A 173 3.01 3.23 5.63
CA MET A 173 2.07 2.50 6.49
C MET A 173 2.03 1.00 6.18
N ALA A 174 2.10 0.63 4.90
CA ALA A 174 2.19 -0.77 4.49
C ALA A 174 3.49 -1.43 4.98
N GLU A 175 4.63 -0.74 4.89
CA GLU A 175 5.91 -1.22 5.42
C GLU A 175 5.91 -1.36 6.94
N LEU A 176 5.37 -0.38 7.68
CA LEU A 176 5.21 -0.46 9.13
C LEU A 176 4.31 -1.64 9.52
N PHE A 177 3.23 -1.86 8.76
CA PHE A 177 2.35 -3.00 8.96
C PHE A 177 3.11 -4.32 8.76
N ILE A 178 3.88 -4.44 7.68
CA ILE A 178 4.73 -5.61 7.44
C ILE A 178 5.74 -5.81 8.58
N ALA A 179 6.43 -4.75 9.00
CA ALA A 179 7.50 -4.80 9.98
C ALA A 179 7.02 -5.16 11.39
N PHE A 180 5.93 -4.54 11.85
CA PHE A 180 5.48 -4.61 13.24
C PHE A 180 4.30 -5.56 13.46
N VAL A 181 3.44 -5.74 12.45
CA VAL A 181 2.27 -6.63 12.54
C VAL A 181 2.57 -7.99 11.95
N LEU A 182 3.00 -8.05 10.68
CA LEU A 182 3.22 -9.33 10.02
C LEU A 182 4.51 -10.04 10.44
N LYS A 183 5.56 -9.25 10.74
CA LYS A 183 6.89 -9.74 11.15
C LYS A 183 7.40 -10.93 10.29
N PRO A 184 7.45 -10.80 8.94
CA PRO A 184 7.80 -11.92 8.08
C PRO A 184 9.26 -12.34 8.29
N ASN A 185 9.54 -13.63 8.10
CA ASN A 185 10.91 -14.12 8.08
C ASN A 185 11.62 -13.64 6.79
N ILE A 186 12.68 -12.83 6.93
CA ILE A 186 13.46 -12.23 5.83
C ILE A 186 14.83 -12.90 5.81
N ARG A 187 15.34 -13.23 4.62
CA ARG A 187 16.62 -13.93 4.43
C ARG A 187 17.75 -13.18 5.17
N GLY A 188 18.43 -13.88 6.08
CA GLY A 188 19.44 -13.30 6.97
C GLY A 188 19.02 -13.12 8.44
N SER A 189 17.85 -13.64 8.85
CA SER A 189 17.55 -13.84 10.26
C SER A 189 18.46 -14.94 10.83
N VAL A 190 19.52 -14.55 11.53
CA VAL A 190 20.08 -15.44 12.55
C VAL A 190 18.97 -15.61 13.57
N VAL A 191 18.48 -16.85 13.70
CA VAL A 191 17.70 -17.28 14.85
C VAL A 191 18.65 -17.11 16.03
N ASN A 192 18.48 -16.03 16.78
CA ASN A 192 18.97 -15.92 18.15
C ASN A 192 17.79 -16.15 19.06
#